data_AF-A0A6V7WQX2-F1
#
_entry.id   AF-A0A6V7WQX2-F1
#
_cell.length_a   1.000
_cell.length_b   1.000
_cell.length_c   1.000
_cell.angle_alpha   90.00
_cell.angle_beta   90.00
_cell.angle_gamma   90.00
#
_symmetry.space_group_name_H-M   'P 1'
#
loop_
_entity.id
_entity.type
_entity.pdbx_description
1 polymer ?
#
loop_
_entity_poly.entity_id
_entity_poly.type
_entity_poly.pdbx_seq_one_letter_code
_entity_poly.pdbx_strand_id
1 'polypeptide(L)'
;MPECLEEKLKDGFESPIPLYLTCKYLDENDFYLIKVSDVKESYFLQLPTIIKNKEDIKIVYYYFKKLFNCSFGRGNFVEFIFNPKLIEFLFGNVKISKQFYIKICELIIEDNNIEFIFIFNNLLGEILRIGLNLSKDFMEKCKDFLFKILTNGRDNFKEVNLKSFTFLEENFEHSKNLRMIYEYIVEYIATSKDFSKIVPAITFEFNNSSNLKLPKRAQEVETNRIPYVKFTKYQISNIHNSKVIFFVYKQEKEEVFGYFKINIIMREGQN
;
A
#
# COMPACT_ATOMS: atom_id res chain seq x y z
N MET A 1 16.40 -29.33 -1.63
CA MET A 1 15.23 -28.71 -0.96
C MET A 1 15.52 -28.70 0.54
N PRO A 2 15.11 -27.73 1.36
CA PRO A 2 15.36 -27.82 2.81
C PRO A 2 14.66 -29.06 3.37
N GLU A 3 15.32 -29.80 4.26
CA GLU A 3 14.77 -31.01 4.90
C GLU A 3 13.39 -30.75 5.52
N CYS A 4 13.19 -29.57 6.10
CA CYS A 4 11.93 -29.13 6.68
C CYS A 4 10.75 -29.06 5.68
N LEU A 5 11.00 -28.80 4.38
CA LEU A 5 9.92 -28.81 3.39
C LEU A 5 9.53 -30.24 3.00
N GLU A 6 10.48 -31.18 2.95
CA GLU A 6 10.17 -32.59 2.69
C GLU A 6 9.33 -33.20 3.82
N GLU A 7 9.61 -32.85 5.07
CA GLU A 7 8.81 -33.25 6.22
C GLU A 7 7.39 -32.68 6.15
N LYS A 8 7.23 -31.38 5.87
CA LYS A 8 5.91 -30.76 5.66
C LYS A 8 5.11 -31.40 4.52
N LEU A 9 5.80 -31.95 3.52
CA LEU A 9 5.18 -32.66 2.40
C LEU A 9 4.87 -34.13 2.71
N LYS A 10 5.36 -34.70 3.82
CA LYS A 10 5.03 -36.05 4.28
C LYS A 10 3.70 -36.09 5.03
N ASP A 11 3.37 -35.03 5.78
CA ASP A 11 2.15 -34.94 6.59
C ASP A 11 0.85 -34.70 5.80
N GLY A 12 0.92 -34.79 4.46
CA GLY A 12 -0.26 -34.77 3.60
C GLY A 12 -0.71 -33.37 3.22
N PHE A 13 -0.87 -33.17 1.90
CA PHE A 13 -1.54 -32.00 1.34
C PHE A 13 -3.02 -32.34 1.20
N GLU A 14 -3.78 -32.22 2.30
CA GLU A 14 -5.17 -32.72 2.33
C GLU A 14 -6.14 -31.88 1.48
N SER A 15 -5.75 -30.66 1.11
CA SER A 15 -6.58 -29.78 0.26
C SER A 15 -5.74 -28.94 -0.69
N PRO A 16 -6.23 -28.65 -1.92
CA PRO A 16 -5.60 -27.70 -2.82
C PRO A 16 -5.45 -26.33 -2.18
N ILE A 17 -4.27 -25.71 -2.30
CA ILE A 17 -4.03 -24.36 -1.78
C ILE A 17 -3.89 -23.40 -2.97
N PRO A 18 -4.66 -22.30 -3.03
CA PRO A 18 -4.52 -21.34 -4.12
C PRO A 18 -3.21 -20.55 -3.95
N LEU A 19 -2.48 -20.37 -5.05
CA LEU A 19 -1.27 -19.53 -5.11
C LEU A 19 -1.60 -18.06 -4.90
N TYR A 20 -2.71 -17.61 -5.47
CA TYR A 20 -3.20 -16.25 -5.39
C TYR A 20 -4.40 -16.17 -4.46
N LEU A 21 -4.41 -15.17 -3.59
CA LEU A 21 -5.53 -14.85 -2.73
C LEU A 21 -6.69 -14.25 -3.54
N THR A 22 -6.36 -13.32 -4.40
CA THR A 22 -7.27 -12.66 -5.33
C THR A 22 -6.67 -12.79 -6.71
N CYS A 23 -7.50 -13.14 -7.69
CA CYS A 23 -7.16 -12.99 -9.10
C CYS A 23 -8.43 -12.72 -9.91
N LYS A 24 -8.46 -11.61 -10.64
CA LYS A 24 -9.67 -11.14 -11.32
C LYS A 24 -9.99 -11.84 -12.64
N TYR A 25 -9.04 -12.56 -13.22
CA TYR A 25 -9.09 -12.96 -14.63
C TYR A 25 -8.62 -14.40 -14.90
N LEU A 26 -8.69 -15.33 -13.93
CA LEU A 26 -8.21 -16.70 -14.14
C LEU A 26 -9.30 -17.76 -13.99
N ASP A 27 -9.28 -18.69 -14.92
CA ASP A 27 -9.91 -20.01 -14.89
C ASP A 27 -8.96 -21.04 -14.23
N GLU A 28 -9.48 -22.19 -13.77
CA GLU A 28 -8.72 -23.17 -12.96
C GLU A 28 -7.54 -23.87 -13.69
N ASN A 29 -7.45 -23.69 -15.00
CA ASN A 29 -6.38 -24.20 -15.86
C ASN A 29 -5.36 -23.13 -16.24
N ASP A 30 -5.54 -21.91 -15.77
CA ASP A 30 -4.69 -20.81 -16.18
C ASP A 30 -3.39 -20.77 -15.38
N PHE A 31 -2.42 -20.09 -15.97
CA PHE A 31 -1.17 -19.75 -15.34
C PHE A 31 -1.05 -18.24 -15.31
N TYR A 32 -0.49 -17.69 -14.23
CA TYR A 32 -0.22 -16.26 -14.19
C TYR A 32 1.16 -15.98 -14.74
N LEU A 33 1.30 -14.92 -15.55
CA LEU A 33 2.56 -14.47 -16.12
C LEU A 33 3.15 -13.35 -15.27
N ILE A 34 4.15 -13.66 -14.45
CA ILE A 34 4.87 -12.61 -13.71
C ILE A 34 5.97 -12.07 -14.61
N LYS A 35 5.80 -10.83 -15.08
CA LYS A 35 6.85 -10.11 -15.81
C LYS A 35 7.94 -9.65 -14.83
N VAL A 36 9.06 -10.34 -14.84
CA VAL A 36 10.29 -9.90 -14.15
C VAL A 36 11.13 -9.13 -15.16
N SER A 37 11.27 -7.82 -14.96
CA SER A 37 12.03 -6.95 -15.86
C SER A 37 13.30 -6.46 -15.18
N ASP A 38 14.45 -6.70 -15.80
CA ASP A 38 15.73 -6.15 -15.36
C ASP A 38 16.33 -5.34 -16.52
N VAL A 39 15.90 -4.08 -16.65
CA VAL A 39 16.33 -2.97 -17.55
C VAL A 39 16.47 -3.26 -19.08
N LYS A 40 16.56 -4.52 -19.53
CA LYS A 40 16.76 -4.95 -20.93
C LYS A 40 15.97 -6.20 -21.31
N GLU A 41 15.65 -7.07 -20.35
CA GLU A 41 14.95 -8.33 -20.63
C GLU A 41 13.73 -8.48 -19.71
N SER A 42 12.68 -9.08 -20.27
CA SER A 42 11.44 -9.40 -19.57
C SER A 42 11.25 -10.90 -19.60
N TYR A 43 11.21 -11.53 -18.43
CA TYR A 43 10.88 -12.94 -18.31
C TYR A 43 9.47 -13.07 -17.78
N PHE A 44 8.73 -14.06 -18.28
CA PHE A 44 7.43 -14.39 -17.78
C PHE A 44 7.52 -15.70 -17.01
N LEU A 45 7.22 -15.66 -15.71
CA LEU A 45 7.09 -16.87 -14.91
C LEU A 45 5.68 -17.39 -15.08
N GLN A 46 5.55 -18.61 -15.56
CA GLN A 46 4.28 -19.33 -15.65
C GLN A 46 4.12 -20.16 -14.38
N LEU A 47 3.27 -19.72 -13.45
CA LEU A 47 3.04 -20.41 -12.17
C LEU A 47 1.65 -21.03 -12.10
N PRO A 48 1.50 -22.21 -11.46
CA PRO A 48 0.19 -22.82 -11.25
C PRO A 48 -0.66 -21.94 -10.33
N THR A 49 -1.93 -21.75 -10.68
CA THR A 49 -2.90 -20.98 -9.88
C THR A 49 -3.34 -21.72 -8.63
N ILE A 50 -3.50 -23.04 -8.74
CA ILE A 50 -3.86 -23.95 -7.66
C ILE A 50 -2.73 -24.97 -7.51
N ILE A 51 -2.24 -25.13 -6.29
CA ILE A 51 -1.20 -26.10 -5.96
C ILE A 51 -1.89 -27.45 -5.74
N LYS A 52 -1.67 -28.41 -6.64
CA LYS A 52 -2.35 -29.72 -6.65
C LYS A 52 -1.46 -30.85 -6.18
N ASN A 53 -0.14 -30.71 -6.34
CA ASN A 53 0.80 -31.80 -6.07
C ASN A 53 2.15 -31.29 -5.53
N LYS A 54 3.03 -32.24 -5.15
CA LYS A 54 4.37 -31.94 -4.60
C LYS A 54 5.28 -31.22 -5.59
N GLU A 55 5.10 -31.43 -6.89
CA GLU A 55 5.92 -30.79 -7.92
C GLU A 55 5.54 -29.30 -8.07
N ASP A 56 4.24 -28.97 -8.04
CA ASP A 56 3.78 -27.57 -8.01
C ASP A 56 4.38 -26.81 -6.81
N ILE A 57 4.44 -27.45 -5.64
CA ILE A 57 5.04 -26.88 -4.43
C ILE A 57 6.52 -26.59 -4.64
N LYS A 58 7.27 -27.52 -5.24
CA LYS A 58 8.69 -27.30 -5.53
C LYS A 58 8.90 -26.14 -6.49
N ILE A 59 8.09 -26.06 -7.54
CA ILE A 59 8.13 -24.98 -8.53
C ILE A 59 7.87 -23.64 -7.84
N VAL A 60 6.76 -23.52 -7.10
CA VAL A 60 6.41 -22.27 -6.40
C VAL A 60 7.44 -21.92 -5.33
N TYR A 61 7.91 -22.89 -4.55
CA TYR A 61 8.95 -22.68 -3.55
C TYR A 61 10.24 -22.14 -4.19
N TYR A 62 10.67 -22.74 -5.30
CA TYR A 62 11.86 -22.30 -6.03
C TYR A 62 11.71 -20.83 -6.48
N TYR A 63 10.57 -20.48 -7.07
CA TYR A 63 10.34 -19.12 -7.55
C TYR A 63 10.16 -18.10 -6.42
N PHE A 64 9.40 -18.39 -5.36
CA PHE A 64 9.31 -17.51 -4.19
C PHE A 64 10.67 -17.29 -3.54
N LYS A 65 11.49 -18.33 -3.41
CA LYS A 65 12.85 -18.19 -2.92
C LYS A 65 13.69 -17.25 -3.80
N LYS A 66 13.51 -17.29 -5.13
CA LYS A 66 14.18 -16.34 -6.04
C LYS A 66 13.64 -14.92 -5.84
N LEU A 67 12.32 -14.74 -5.84
CA LEU A 67 11.68 -13.43 -5.70
C LEU A 67 12.05 -12.73 -4.38
N PHE A 68 12.08 -13.44 -3.26
CA PHE A 68 12.46 -12.87 -1.95
C PHE A 68 13.94 -12.48 -1.83
N ASN A 69 14.80 -12.99 -2.70
CA ASN A 69 16.23 -12.65 -2.72
C ASN A 69 16.58 -11.58 -3.76
N CYS A 70 15.58 -10.98 -4.41
CA CYS A 70 15.76 -9.94 -5.41
C CYS A 70 15.10 -8.62 -4.95
N SER A 71 15.53 -7.52 -5.57
CA SER A 71 14.87 -6.22 -5.48
C SER A 71 14.30 -5.81 -6.82
N PHE A 72 13.12 -5.21 -6.84
CA PHE A 72 12.43 -4.81 -8.06
C PHE A 72 12.19 -3.31 -8.11
N GLY A 73 12.35 -2.70 -9.29
CA GLY A 73 12.04 -1.28 -9.47
C GLY A 73 10.53 -0.98 -9.40
N ARG A 74 9.69 -1.92 -9.80
CA ARG A 74 8.24 -1.80 -9.77
C ARG A 74 7.58 -3.16 -9.58
N GLY A 75 6.49 -3.20 -8.81
CA GLY A 75 5.63 -4.35 -8.66
C GLY A 75 4.17 -3.93 -8.76
N ASN A 76 3.38 -4.69 -9.53
CA ASN A 76 1.97 -4.43 -9.73
C ASN A 76 1.17 -5.64 -9.23
N PHE A 77 0.38 -5.43 -8.20
CA PHE A 77 -0.50 -6.38 -7.53
C PHE A 77 -1.98 -5.95 -7.65
N VAL A 78 -2.32 -5.19 -8.69
CA VAL A 78 -3.68 -4.72 -8.95
C VAL A 78 -4.62 -5.88 -9.29
N GLU A 79 -4.10 -6.86 -10.02
CA GLU A 79 -4.89 -7.98 -10.54
C GLU A 79 -4.70 -9.28 -9.76
N PHE A 80 -3.63 -9.38 -8.98
CA PHE A 80 -3.31 -10.56 -8.21
C PHE A 80 -2.54 -10.23 -6.94
N ILE A 81 -2.80 -10.99 -5.88
CA ILE A 81 -2.04 -10.96 -4.63
C ILE A 81 -1.65 -12.39 -4.28
N PHE A 82 -0.39 -12.64 -3.95
CA PHE A 82 0.03 -13.96 -3.50
C PHE A 82 -0.64 -14.32 -2.18
N ASN A 83 -1.03 -15.58 -2.02
CA ASN A 83 -1.67 -16.06 -0.81
C ASN A 83 -0.68 -16.05 0.36
N PRO A 84 -0.86 -15.18 1.37
CA PRO A 84 0.08 -15.09 2.49
C PRO A 84 0.12 -16.36 3.33
N LYS A 85 -0.97 -17.14 3.39
CA LYS A 85 -0.97 -18.45 4.07
C LYS A 85 -0.08 -19.46 3.37
N LEU A 86 -0.03 -19.44 2.04
CA LEU A 86 0.88 -20.29 1.29
C LEU A 86 2.34 -19.88 1.51
N ILE A 87 2.63 -18.57 1.50
CA ILE A 87 3.98 -18.07 1.82
C ILE A 87 4.40 -18.55 3.21
N GLU A 88 3.52 -18.43 4.21
CA GLU A 88 3.81 -18.87 5.57
C GLU A 88 3.94 -20.40 5.68
N PHE A 89 3.12 -21.17 4.96
CA PHE A 89 3.26 -22.62 4.87
C PHE A 89 4.64 -23.02 4.34
N LEU A 90 5.08 -22.40 3.25
CA LEU A 90 6.35 -22.72 2.57
C LEU A 90 7.58 -22.24 3.35
N PHE A 91 7.50 -21.07 3.99
CA PHE A 91 8.67 -20.38 4.56
C PHE A 91 8.59 -20.13 6.06
N GLY A 92 7.52 -20.54 6.75
CA GLY A 92 7.25 -20.27 8.16
C GLY A 92 8.46 -20.39 9.09
N ASN A 93 9.18 -21.51 8.97
CA ASN A 93 10.32 -21.89 9.81
C ASN A 93 11.68 -21.60 9.16
N VAL A 94 11.71 -20.90 8.03
CA VAL A 94 12.93 -20.65 7.25
C VAL A 94 13.48 -19.27 7.59
N LYS A 95 14.78 -19.17 7.87
CA LYS A 95 15.51 -17.91 8.13
C LYS A 95 15.79 -17.13 6.83
N ILE A 96 14.77 -16.87 6.03
CA ILE A 96 14.87 -15.93 4.91
C ILE A 96 13.87 -14.80 5.12
N SER A 97 14.16 -13.63 4.55
CA SER A 97 13.14 -12.59 4.44
C SER A 97 11.98 -13.12 3.61
N LYS A 98 10.75 -12.91 4.10
CA LYS A 98 9.50 -13.29 3.41
C LYS A 98 8.83 -12.07 2.76
N GLN A 99 9.62 -11.00 2.57
CA GLN A 99 9.17 -9.73 2.02
C GLN A 99 9.66 -9.57 0.58
N PHE A 100 8.79 -9.05 -0.27
CA PHE A 100 9.16 -8.57 -1.59
C PHE A 100 9.73 -7.16 -1.47
N TYR A 101 10.98 -6.99 -1.89
CA TYR A 101 11.67 -5.70 -1.91
C TYR A 101 11.36 -4.97 -3.21
N ILE A 102 10.45 -3.99 -3.17
CA ILE A 102 9.90 -3.34 -4.37
C ILE A 102 9.94 -1.83 -4.19
N LYS A 103 10.68 -1.12 -5.05
CA LYS A 103 10.79 0.33 -4.96
C LYS A 103 9.42 1.02 -5.07
N ILE A 104 8.64 0.69 -6.09
CA ILE A 104 7.27 1.21 -6.30
C ILE A 104 6.29 0.05 -6.37
N CYS A 105 5.41 -0.04 -5.38
CA CYS A 105 4.38 -1.07 -5.32
C CYS A 105 3.01 -0.46 -5.64
N GLU A 106 2.25 -1.09 -6.52
CA GLU A 106 0.88 -0.71 -6.87
C GLU A 106 -0.07 -1.85 -6.51
N LEU A 107 -1.17 -1.55 -5.84
CA LEU A 107 -2.23 -2.52 -5.54
C LEU A 107 -3.60 -1.83 -5.55
N ILE A 108 -4.65 -2.64 -5.72
CA ILE A 108 -6.03 -2.22 -5.43
C ILE A 108 -6.49 -3.00 -4.21
N ILE A 109 -7.02 -2.30 -3.22
CA ILE A 109 -7.67 -2.93 -2.07
C ILE A 109 -9.14 -3.01 -2.38
N GLU A 110 -9.64 -4.23 -2.40
CA GLU A 110 -11.07 -4.55 -2.47
C GLU A 110 -11.57 -4.84 -1.05
N ASP A 111 -12.87 -5.07 -0.88
CA ASP A 111 -13.64 -5.11 0.38
C ASP A 111 -13.19 -6.17 1.45
N ASN A 112 -11.98 -6.71 1.33
CA ASN A 112 -11.42 -7.79 2.10
C ASN A 112 -10.21 -7.36 2.96
N ASN A 113 -10.10 -7.95 4.15
CA ASN A 113 -9.04 -7.62 5.11
C ASN A 113 -7.69 -8.30 4.79
N ILE A 114 -7.65 -9.24 3.85
CA ILE A 114 -6.51 -10.15 3.69
C ILE A 114 -5.40 -9.49 2.86
N GLU A 115 -5.75 -8.56 1.97
CA GLU A 115 -4.83 -7.71 1.21
C GLU A 115 -3.94 -6.89 2.15
N PHE A 116 -4.50 -6.42 3.27
CA PHE A 116 -3.73 -5.72 4.29
C PHE A 116 -2.71 -6.62 4.98
N ILE A 117 -3.04 -7.90 5.21
CA ILE A 117 -2.10 -8.88 5.79
C ILE A 117 -0.89 -9.03 4.86
N PHE A 118 -1.15 -9.14 3.55
CA PHE A 118 -0.09 -9.21 2.55
C PHE A 118 0.79 -7.95 2.57
N ILE A 119 0.18 -6.75 2.60
CA ILE A 119 0.94 -5.48 2.64
C ILE A 119 1.86 -5.42 3.87
N PHE A 120 1.34 -5.70 5.07
CA PHE A 120 2.14 -5.57 6.29
C PHE A 120 3.24 -6.62 6.41
N ASN A 121 2.95 -7.86 6.02
CA ASN A 121 3.84 -8.98 6.31
C ASN A 121 4.78 -9.32 5.15
N ASN A 122 4.41 -8.96 3.92
CA ASN A 122 5.10 -9.44 2.73
C ASN A 122 5.60 -8.33 1.80
N LEU A 123 5.33 -7.05 2.07
CA LEU A 123 5.84 -5.96 1.22
C LEU A 123 6.80 -5.04 1.96
N LEU A 124 7.91 -4.71 1.29
CA LEU A 124 8.85 -3.66 1.69
C LEU A 124 9.16 -2.78 0.48
N GLY A 125 9.09 -1.47 0.62
CA GLY A 125 9.29 -0.58 -0.53
C GLY A 125 9.55 0.88 -0.21
N GLU A 126 9.80 1.67 -1.25
CA GLU A 126 9.89 3.12 -1.06
C GLU A 126 8.51 3.77 -1.15
N ILE A 127 7.74 3.42 -2.17
CA ILE A 127 6.45 4.03 -2.47
C ILE A 127 5.38 2.95 -2.60
N LEU A 128 4.36 3.02 -1.75
CA LEU A 128 3.15 2.21 -1.84
C LEU A 128 2.02 3.02 -2.47
N ARG A 129 1.47 2.55 -3.58
CA ARG A 129 0.31 3.15 -4.25
C ARG A 129 -0.88 2.24 -4.06
N ILE A 130 -1.88 2.74 -3.34
CA ILE A 130 -3.10 2.01 -3.06
C ILE A 130 -4.25 2.66 -3.82
N GLY A 131 -4.83 1.86 -4.70
CA GLY A 131 -6.16 2.07 -5.24
C GLY A 131 -7.24 1.65 -4.27
N LEU A 132 -8.22 2.51 -4.04
CA LEU A 132 -9.36 2.19 -3.20
C LEU A 132 -10.63 2.11 -4.05
N ASN A 133 -11.35 0.99 -3.91
CA ASN A 133 -12.74 0.88 -4.35
C ASN A 133 -13.65 1.31 -3.19
N LEU A 134 -14.03 2.59 -3.18
CA LEU A 134 -14.60 3.26 -2.00
C LEU A 134 -16.11 3.05 -1.85
N SER A 135 -16.58 1.81 -1.86
CA SER A 135 -17.96 1.51 -1.44
C SER A 135 -18.20 2.02 0.00
N LYS A 136 -19.45 2.26 0.39
CA LYS A 136 -19.74 2.71 1.77
C LYS A 136 -19.30 1.66 2.80
N ASP A 137 -19.59 0.39 2.51
CA ASP A 137 -19.24 -0.75 3.36
C ASP A 137 -17.73 -0.99 3.43
N PHE A 138 -17.02 -0.69 2.33
CA PHE A 138 -15.56 -0.78 2.26
C PHE A 138 -14.90 0.06 3.34
N MET A 139 -15.36 1.30 3.53
CA MET A 139 -14.74 2.19 4.51
C MET A 139 -14.95 1.73 5.95
N GLU A 140 -16.12 1.18 6.27
CA GLU A 140 -16.35 0.66 7.62
C GLU A 140 -15.38 -0.47 7.96
N LYS A 141 -15.04 -1.32 6.98
CA LYS A 141 -14.11 -2.44 7.17
C LYS A 141 -12.64 -2.03 7.10
N CYS A 142 -12.29 -1.13 6.18
CA CYS A 142 -10.90 -0.89 5.78
C CYS A 142 -10.26 0.32 6.45
N LYS A 143 -11.04 1.26 7.02
CA LYS A 143 -10.50 2.52 7.58
C LYS A 143 -9.38 2.30 8.59
N ASP A 144 -9.54 1.32 9.49
CA ASP A 144 -8.60 1.08 10.58
C ASP A 144 -7.30 0.51 10.03
N PHE A 145 -7.38 -0.33 9.00
CA PHE A 145 -6.21 -0.88 8.33
C PHE A 145 -5.46 0.17 7.51
N LEU A 146 -6.17 1.00 6.75
CA LEU A 146 -5.56 2.11 6.01
C LEU A 146 -4.89 3.08 6.97
N PHE A 147 -5.57 3.44 8.05
CA PHE A 147 -5.00 4.28 9.09
C PHE A 147 -3.78 3.63 9.76
N LYS A 148 -3.81 2.32 10.00
CA LYS A 148 -2.67 1.56 10.51
C LYS A 148 -1.49 1.58 9.53
N ILE A 149 -1.73 1.49 8.22
CA ILE A 149 -0.65 1.58 7.21
C ILE A 149 -0.01 2.96 7.31
N LEU A 150 -0.81 4.02 7.39
CA LEU A 150 -0.30 5.39 7.46
C LEU A 150 0.46 5.65 8.76
N THR A 151 0.00 5.11 9.89
CA THR A 151 0.56 5.41 11.23
C THR A 151 1.63 4.43 11.72
N ASN A 152 1.74 3.24 11.12
CA ASN A 152 2.73 2.21 11.49
C ASN A 152 3.57 1.71 10.31
N GLY A 153 3.41 2.29 9.11
CA GLY A 153 4.06 1.82 7.90
C GLY A 153 5.47 2.36 7.66
N ARG A 154 6.02 3.23 8.53
CA ARG A 154 7.33 3.88 8.29
C ARG A 154 8.47 2.90 8.02
N ASP A 155 8.48 1.79 8.75
CA ASP A 155 9.52 0.77 8.60
C ASP A 155 9.42 0.05 7.24
N ASN A 156 8.23 0.07 6.62
CA ASN A 156 7.95 -0.61 5.37
C ASN A 156 7.99 0.31 4.15
N PHE A 157 7.60 1.59 4.31
CA PHE A 157 7.38 2.54 3.23
C PHE A 157 7.81 3.96 3.59
N LYS A 158 8.46 4.65 2.62
CA LYS A 158 8.81 6.08 2.73
C LYS A 158 7.65 6.98 2.33
N GLU A 159 6.85 6.53 1.35
CA GLU A 159 5.69 7.24 0.83
C GLU A 159 4.50 6.29 0.65
N VAL A 160 3.30 6.74 1.01
CA VAL A 160 2.04 6.05 0.71
C VAL A 160 1.12 6.99 -0.06
N ASN A 161 0.66 6.54 -1.22
CA ASN A 161 -0.22 7.28 -2.10
C ASN A 161 -1.58 6.58 -2.18
N LEU A 162 -2.62 7.22 -1.66
CA LEU A 162 -3.98 6.74 -1.71
C LEU A 162 -4.72 7.44 -2.86
N LYS A 163 -5.28 6.64 -3.77
CA LYS A 163 -6.03 7.12 -4.93
C LYS A 163 -7.38 6.43 -5.01
N SER A 164 -8.42 7.19 -5.34
CA SER A 164 -9.72 6.63 -5.74
C SER A 164 -9.68 6.28 -7.22
N PHE A 165 -10.08 5.04 -7.58
CA PHE A 165 -10.09 4.56 -8.97
C PHE A 165 -11.46 4.69 -9.66
N THR A 166 -12.43 5.37 -9.08
CA THR A 166 -13.72 5.54 -9.73
C THR A 166 -13.63 6.62 -10.80
N PHE A 167 -13.56 6.19 -12.06
CA PHE A 167 -13.53 7.02 -13.26
C PHE A 167 -14.89 7.66 -13.61
N LEU A 168 -15.94 7.34 -12.85
CA LEU A 168 -17.27 7.89 -13.09
C LEU A 168 -17.41 9.17 -12.26
N GLU A 169 -17.55 10.29 -12.98
CA GLU A 169 -17.64 11.66 -12.45
C GLU A 169 -18.79 11.88 -11.47
N GLU A 170 -19.74 10.94 -11.37
CA GLU A 170 -21.01 11.12 -10.66
C GLU A 170 -20.98 10.71 -9.18
N ASN A 171 -19.93 10.06 -8.68
CA ASN A 171 -19.94 9.50 -7.32
C ASN A 171 -19.22 10.38 -6.29
N PHE A 172 -19.89 11.46 -5.87
CA PHE A 172 -19.47 12.33 -4.75
C PHE A 172 -19.09 11.54 -3.47
N GLU A 173 -19.74 10.40 -3.21
CA GLU A 173 -19.53 9.61 -1.99
C GLU A 173 -18.11 9.01 -1.88
N HIS A 174 -17.45 8.72 -3.01
CA HIS A 174 -16.07 8.19 -2.98
C HIS A 174 -15.06 9.23 -2.48
N SER A 175 -15.20 10.49 -2.93
CA SER A 175 -14.33 11.58 -2.46
C SER A 175 -14.45 11.81 -0.95
N LYS A 176 -15.64 11.61 -0.39
CA LYS A 176 -15.93 11.74 1.04
C LYS A 176 -15.18 10.72 1.88
N ASN A 177 -15.04 9.50 1.39
CA ASN A 177 -14.38 8.40 2.11
C ASN A 177 -12.86 8.63 2.26
N LEU A 178 -12.17 8.99 1.18
CA LEU A 178 -10.74 9.39 1.26
C LEU A 178 -10.55 10.62 2.13
N ARG A 179 -11.48 11.57 2.03
CA ARG A 179 -11.49 12.75 2.88
C ARG A 179 -11.60 12.40 4.38
N MET A 180 -12.40 11.41 4.75
CA MET A 180 -12.46 10.96 6.15
C MET A 180 -11.12 10.42 6.64
N ILE A 181 -10.42 9.62 5.83
CA ILE A 181 -9.06 9.14 6.18
C ILE A 181 -8.09 10.31 6.33
N TYR A 182 -8.16 11.28 5.40
CA TYR A 182 -7.39 12.51 5.49
C TYR A 182 -7.67 13.28 6.80
N GLU A 183 -8.94 13.48 7.16
CA GLU A 183 -9.32 14.18 8.38
C GLU A 183 -8.81 13.42 9.62
N TYR A 184 -8.89 12.09 9.64
CA TYR A 184 -8.31 11.27 10.72
C TYR A 184 -6.80 11.40 10.84
N ILE A 185 -6.05 11.32 9.73
CA ILE A 185 -4.59 11.45 9.80
C ILE A 185 -4.18 12.86 10.22
N VAL A 186 -4.89 13.89 9.78
CA VAL A 186 -4.63 15.29 10.15
C VAL A 186 -4.92 15.54 11.63
N GLU A 187 -6.00 14.97 12.16
CA GLU A 187 -6.29 15.04 13.60
C GLU A 187 -5.23 14.26 14.41
N TYR A 188 -4.83 13.08 13.92
CA TYR A 188 -3.79 12.28 14.57
C TYR A 188 -2.44 13.00 14.62
N ILE A 189 -1.98 13.64 13.54
CA ILE A 189 -0.74 14.42 13.56
C ILE A 189 -0.84 15.64 14.49
N ALA A 190 -2.03 16.23 14.61
CA ALA A 190 -2.26 17.36 15.50
C ALA A 190 -2.23 16.95 16.98
N THR A 191 -2.70 15.74 17.32
CA THR A 191 -3.00 15.34 18.71
C THR A 191 -2.20 14.16 19.26
N SER A 192 -1.53 13.35 18.43
CA SER A 192 -0.74 12.22 18.92
C SER A 192 0.51 12.70 19.69
N LYS A 193 1.01 11.84 20.57
CA LYS A 193 2.29 12.03 21.29
C LYS A 193 3.44 11.26 20.65
N ASP A 194 3.14 10.27 19.83
CA ASP A 194 4.11 9.41 19.17
C ASP A 194 3.93 9.49 17.65
N PHE A 195 5.02 9.82 16.96
CA PHE A 195 5.14 9.93 15.51
C PHE A 195 6.28 9.07 14.98
N SER A 196 6.84 8.20 15.81
CA SER A 196 8.03 7.43 15.43
C SER A 196 7.76 6.49 14.25
N LYS A 197 6.51 6.04 14.06
CA LYS A 197 6.14 5.02 13.06
C LYS A 197 5.26 5.51 11.90
N ILE A 198 4.90 6.79 11.89
CA ILE A 198 4.07 7.37 10.82
C ILE A 198 4.87 7.44 9.50
N VAL A 199 4.21 7.13 8.39
CA VAL A 199 4.80 7.22 7.05
C VAL A 199 5.21 8.67 6.76
N PRO A 200 6.47 8.94 6.37
CA PRO A 200 6.96 10.31 6.20
C PRO A 200 6.24 11.15 5.14
N ALA A 201 5.77 10.52 4.06
CA ALA A 201 5.04 11.19 2.99
C ALA A 201 3.72 10.45 2.70
N ILE A 202 2.60 11.15 2.83
CA ILE A 202 1.28 10.59 2.57
C ILE A 202 0.58 11.45 1.53
N THR A 203 0.15 10.86 0.44
CA THR A 203 -0.56 11.55 -0.62
C THR A 203 -2.00 11.04 -0.72
N PHE A 204 -2.93 11.96 -0.88
CA PHE A 204 -4.33 11.69 -1.19
C PHE A 204 -4.67 12.33 -2.53
N GLU A 205 -5.19 11.53 -3.46
CA GLU A 205 -5.72 12.00 -4.74
C GLU A 205 -7.24 11.80 -4.76
N PHE A 206 -7.99 12.90 -4.82
CA PHE A 206 -9.45 12.87 -4.90
C PHE A 206 -10.00 14.08 -5.66
N ASN A 207 -11.21 13.91 -6.18
CA ASN A 207 -11.91 14.96 -6.92
C ASN A 207 -12.43 16.01 -5.93
N ASN A 208 -12.41 17.29 -6.33
CA ASN A 208 -12.94 18.42 -5.57
C ASN A 208 -12.26 18.69 -4.19
N SER A 209 -11.10 19.35 -4.22
CA SER A 209 -10.30 19.75 -3.04
C SER A 209 -10.87 20.91 -2.21
N SER A 210 -11.88 21.62 -2.73
CA SER A 210 -12.30 22.92 -2.19
C SER A 210 -12.78 22.85 -0.73
N ASN A 211 -13.37 21.71 -0.32
CA ASN A 211 -14.07 21.58 0.95
C ASN A 211 -13.26 20.96 2.11
N LEU A 212 -11.97 20.67 1.95
CA LEU A 212 -11.21 20.05 3.04
C LEU A 212 -11.11 20.97 4.26
N LYS A 213 -11.43 20.41 5.43
CA LYS A 213 -11.23 21.08 6.71
C LYS A 213 -9.78 20.90 7.15
N LEU A 214 -9.08 22.00 7.33
CA LEU A 214 -7.81 22.04 8.03
C LEU A 214 -8.06 22.30 9.52
N PRO A 215 -7.20 21.83 10.43
CA PRO A 215 -7.32 22.11 11.84
C PRO A 215 -7.14 23.62 12.08
N LYS A 216 -7.76 24.17 13.14
CA LYS A 216 -7.67 25.61 13.46
C LYS A 216 -6.24 26.15 13.62
N ARG A 217 -5.28 25.25 13.90
CA ARG A 217 -3.86 25.55 14.06
C ARG A 217 -3.06 25.51 12.74
N ALA A 218 -3.69 25.15 11.63
CA ALA A 218 -3.06 25.21 10.33
C ALA A 218 -2.82 26.67 9.95
N GLN A 219 -1.59 26.98 9.57
CA GLN A 219 -1.19 28.30 9.10
C GLN A 219 -0.80 28.19 7.63
N GLU A 220 -1.37 29.02 6.77
CA GLU A 220 -0.88 29.16 5.40
C GLU A 220 0.52 29.80 5.45
N VAL A 221 1.52 29.12 4.87
CA VAL A 221 2.92 29.59 4.89
C VAL A 221 3.44 29.96 3.50
N GLU A 222 2.84 29.41 2.45
CA GLU A 222 3.26 29.65 1.08
C GLU A 222 2.08 29.38 0.15
N THR A 223 1.85 30.30 -0.80
CA THR A 223 0.92 30.09 -1.92
C THR A 223 1.63 30.44 -3.21
N ASN A 224 1.54 29.56 -4.20
CA ASN A 224 2.09 29.75 -5.52
C ASN A 224 1.02 29.43 -6.57
N ARG A 225 1.08 30.10 -7.72
CA ARG A 225 0.17 29.88 -8.84
C ARG A 225 0.99 29.74 -10.11
N ILE A 226 0.89 28.58 -10.74
CA ILE A 226 1.33 28.36 -12.12
C ILE A 226 0.07 28.32 -13.00
N PRO A 227 0.18 28.42 -14.34
CA PRO A 227 -0.99 28.35 -15.21
C PRO A 227 -1.88 27.15 -14.84
N TYR A 228 -3.16 27.43 -14.57
CA TYR A 228 -4.21 26.45 -14.25
C TYR A 228 -4.07 25.67 -12.93
N VAL A 229 -3.05 25.95 -12.12
CA VAL A 229 -2.80 25.24 -10.85
C VAL A 229 -2.40 26.19 -9.73
N LYS A 230 -3.17 26.18 -8.64
CA LYS A 230 -2.83 26.84 -7.39
C LYS A 230 -2.27 25.82 -6.39
N PHE A 231 -1.13 26.15 -5.80
CA PHE A 231 -0.53 25.40 -4.70
C PHE A 231 -0.62 26.25 -3.43
N THR A 232 -1.12 25.67 -2.36
CA THR A 232 -1.09 26.27 -1.04
C THR A 232 -0.49 25.29 -0.05
N LYS A 233 0.54 25.73 0.65
CA LYS A 233 1.24 24.98 1.68
C LYS A 233 0.80 25.49 3.03
N TYR A 234 0.32 24.57 3.86
CA TYR A 234 -0.07 24.80 5.23
C TYR A 234 0.94 24.15 6.17
N GLN A 235 1.25 24.84 7.25
CA GLN A 235 2.03 24.33 8.36
C GLN A 235 1.10 23.98 9.52
N ILE A 236 1.26 22.80 10.10
CA ILE A 236 0.53 22.36 11.29
C ILE A 236 1.54 22.00 12.37
N SER A 237 1.44 22.66 13.52
CA SER A 237 2.23 22.31 14.73
C SER A 237 1.45 21.31 15.59
N ASN A 238 2.13 20.28 16.10
CA ASN A 238 1.53 19.37 17.07
C ASN A 238 1.17 20.07 18.40
N ILE A 239 0.12 19.60 19.09
CA ILE A 239 -0.32 20.20 20.36
C ILE A 239 0.57 19.86 21.55
N HIS A 240 1.22 18.70 21.53
CA HIS A 240 2.07 18.21 22.60
C HIS A 240 3.55 18.59 22.41
N ASN A 241 3.98 18.82 21.16
CA ASN A 241 5.34 19.24 20.84
C ASN A 241 5.37 20.20 19.64
N SER A 242 5.51 21.50 19.91
CA SER A 242 5.54 22.54 18.86
C SER A 242 6.75 22.45 17.92
N LYS A 243 7.79 21.68 18.26
CA LYS A 243 8.95 21.41 17.37
C LYS A 243 8.60 20.42 16.26
N VAL A 244 7.55 19.59 16.45
CA VAL A 244 7.07 18.68 15.41
C VAL A 244 6.14 19.46 14.49
N ILE A 245 6.58 19.60 13.24
CA ILE A 245 5.91 20.39 12.21
C ILE A 245 5.51 19.47 11.05
N PHE A 246 4.27 19.61 10.61
CA PHE A 246 3.74 18.92 9.45
C PHE A 246 3.43 19.94 8.35
N PHE A 247 3.71 19.56 7.11
CA PHE A 247 3.34 20.35 5.95
C PHE A 247 2.25 19.65 5.16
N VAL A 248 1.14 20.34 4.94
CA VAL A 248 0.06 19.91 4.07
C VAL A 248 0.09 20.76 2.82
N TYR A 249 0.31 20.13 1.68
CA TYR A 249 0.30 20.77 0.38
C TYR A 249 -1.06 20.49 -0.26
N LYS A 250 -1.80 21.57 -0.52
CA LYS A 250 -3.03 21.57 -1.30
C LYS A 250 -2.71 22.02 -2.71
N GLN A 251 -3.09 21.22 -3.68
CA GLN A 251 -3.04 21.58 -5.09
C GLN A 251 -4.48 21.62 -5.64
N GLU A 252 -4.85 22.75 -6.21
CA GLU A 252 -6.15 23.01 -6.83
C GLU A 252 -5.94 23.25 -8.32
N LYS A 253 -6.53 22.41 -9.17
CA LYS A 253 -6.64 22.68 -10.61
C LYS A 253 -7.95 23.39 -10.88
N GLU A 254 -7.97 24.34 -11.83
CA GLU A 254 -9.13 25.21 -12.07
C GLU A 254 -10.43 24.47 -12.42
N GLU A 255 -10.40 23.20 -12.87
CA GLU A 255 -11.62 22.58 -13.40
C GLU A 255 -12.06 21.21 -12.84
N VAL A 256 -11.25 20.32 -12.23
CA VAL A 256 -11.81 19.00 -11.80
C VAL A 256 -11.07 18.30 -10.64
N PHE A 257 -9.74 18.35 -10.60
CA PHE A 257 -8.94 17.49 -9.70
C PHE A 257 -8.20 18.25 -8.61
N GLY A 258 -8.32 17.73 -7.39
CA GLY A 258 -7.56 18.14 -6.23
C GLY A 258 -6.46 17.14 -5.90
N TYR A 259 -5.31 17.64 -5.43
CA TYR A 259 -4.24 16.78 -4.95
C TYR A 259 -3.77 17.27 -3.60
N PHE A 260 -3.60 16.35 -2.64
CA PHE A 260 -3.10 16.67 -1.32
C PHE A 260 -1.91 15.80 -0.97
N LYS A 261 -0.84 16.44 -0.52
CA LYS A 261 0.33 15.75 0.02
C LYS A 261 0.59 16.22 1.43
N ILE A 262 0.63 15.30 2.37
CA ILE A 262 1.12 15.51 3.72
C ILE A 262 2.57 15.06 3.74
N ASN A 263 3.49 15.99 3.98
CA ASN A 263 4.88 15.66 4.27
C ASN A 263 5.15 15.91 5.75
N ILE A 264 5.72 14.91 6.39
CA ILE A 264 6.09 14.92 7.79
C ILE A 264 7.56 15.27 7.87
N ILE A 265 7.86 16.44 8.44
CA ILE A 265 9.23 16.88 8.65
C ILE A 265 9.43 17.00 10.15
N MET A 266 9.96 15.94 10.75
CA MET A 266 10.43 16.03 12.14
C MET A 266 11.71 16.85 12.15
N ARG A 267 11.62 18.09 12.62
CA ARG A 267 12.81 18.84 13.02
C ARG A 267 13.23 18.29 14.38
N GLU A 268 14.14 17.33 14.37
CA GLU A 268 14.92 17.08 15.58
C GLU A 268 15.66 18.38 15.89
N GLY A 269 15.44 18.91 17.09
CA GLY A 269 16.16 20.09 17.53
C GLY A 269 17.66 19.77 17.44
N GLN A 270 18.39 20.56 16.65
CA GLN A 270 19.80 20.78 16.96
C GLN A 270 19.80 21.34 18.39
N ASN A 271 20.19 20.50 19.35
CA ASN A 271 20.58 20.95 20.68
C ASN A 271 21.93 21.64 20.59
#